data_AF-A0A934WH99-F1
#
_entry.id   AF-A0A934WH99-F1
#
_cell.length_a   1.000
_cell.length_b   1.000
_cell.length_c   1.000
_cell.angle_alpha   90.00
_cell.angle_beta   90.00
_cell.angle_gamma   90.00
#
_symmetry.space_group_name_H-M   'P 1'
#
loop_
_entity.id
_entity.type
_entity.pdbx_description
1 polymer ?
#
loop_
_entity_poly.entity_id
_entity_poly.type
_entity_poly.pdbx_seq_one_letter_code
_entity_poly.pdbx_strand_id
1 'polypeptide(L)'
;MRKLLLAITFIVIQTSLLSAQSEPAYKKGTFYALWGWNRDAYTNSNIHFKGNDYDFTLRRAKASDKQNKISYYNYLRLDRITIPQTNFRVGYFIKDNLAISVGVDHMKYVMDQN
;
A
#
# COMPACT_ATOMS: atom_id res chain seq x y z
N MET A 1 1.77 -21.75 36.91
CA MET A 1 0.35 -21.58 36.52
C MET A 1 0.13 -20.45 35.51
N ARG A 2 0.48 -19.19 35.79
CA ARG A 2 0.29 -18.06 34.84
C ARG A 2 0.96 -18.22 33.47
N LYS A 3 2.20 -18.74 33.41
CA LYS A 3 2.91 -19.02 32.15
C LYS A 3 2.26 -20.15 31.33
N LEU A 4 1.65 -21.12 32.01
CA LEU A 4 0.95 -22.25 31.38
C LEU A 4 -0.40 -21.79 30.80
N LEU A 5 -1.14 -20.97 31.53
CA LEU A 5 -2.36 -20.32 31.05
C LEU A 5 -2.08 -19.48 29.79
N LEU A 6 -1.03 -18.66 29.80
CA LEU A 6 -0.64 -17.85 28.64
C LEU A 6 -0.27 -18.71 27.42
N ALA A 7 0.43 -19.83 27.62
CA ALA A 7 0.77 -20.76 26.54
C ALA A 7 -0.47 -21.43 25.96
N ILE A 8 -1.42 -21.84 26.80
CA ILE A 8 -2.70 -22.43 26.36
C ILE A 8 -3.52 -21.39 25.59
N THR A 9 -3.62 -20.17 26.09
CA THR A 9 -4.32 -19.08 25.37
C THR A 9 -3.67 -18.79 24.02
N PHE A 10 -2.33 -18.78 23.95
CA PHE A 10 -1.61 -18.60 22.68
C PHE A 10 -1.89 -19.74 21.69
N ILE A 11 -1.90 -20.99 22.15
CA ILE A 11 -2.21 -22.17 21.31
C ILE A 11 -3.66 -22.12 20.79
N VAL A 12 -4.63 -21.77 21.65
CA VAL A 12 -6.05 -21.66 21.26
C VAL A 12 -6.27 -20.53 20.23
N ILE A 13 -5.56 -19.40 20.37
CA ILE A 13 -5.60 -18.33 19.36
C ILE A 13 -5.05 -18.82 18.03
N GLN A 14 -3.95 -19.57 18.01
CA GLN A 14 -3.38 -20.09 16.75
C GLN A 14 -4.29 -21.09 16.03
N THR A 15 -4.96 -21.99 16.75
CA THR A 15 -5.87 -22.96 16.13
C THR A 15 -7.10 -22.30 15.50
N SER A 16 -7.62 -21.24 16.11
CA SER A 16 -8.75 -20.48 15.55
C SER A 16 -8.41 -19.74 14.25
N LEU A 17 -7.16 -19.32 14.05
CA LEU A 17 -6.70 -18.64 12.84
C LEU A 17 -6.50 -19.60 11.66
N LEU A 18 -6.13 -20.86 11.93
CA LEU A 18 -5.95 -21.89 10.90
C LEU A 18 -7.27 -22.31 10.23
N SER A 19 -8.38 -22.32 10.99
CA SER A 19 -9.71 -22.68 10.46
C SER A 19 -10.39 -21.57 9.65
N ALA A 20 -9.85 -20.35 9.62
CA ALA A 20 -10.45 -19.22 8.92
C ALA A 20 -10.16 -19.18 7.40
N GLN A 21 -9.29 -20.06 6.88
CA GLN A 21 -8.82 -20.04 5.49
C GLN A 21 -9.48 -21.08 4.56
N SER A 22 -10.59 -21.71 4.94
CA SER A 22 -11.19 -22.79 4.12
C SER A 22 -12.02 -22.29 2.93
N GLU A 23 -12.52 -21.06 2.94
CA GLU A 23 -13.35 -20.52 1.85
C GLU A 23 -12.51 -19.89 0.73
N PRO A 24 -12.88 -20.08 -0.55
CA PRO A 24 -12.15 -19.46 -1.65
C PRO A 24 -12.19 -17.93 -1.52
N ALA A 25 -11.03 -17.29 -1.55
CA ALA A 25 -10.87 -15.84 -1.36
C ALA A 25 -11.64 -14.96 -2.36
N TYR A 26 -12.16 -15.56 -3.44
CA TYR A 26 -12.77 -14.88 -4.59
C TYR A 26 -14.29 -15.15 -4.72
N LYS A 27 -14.98 -15.50 -3.63
CA LYS A 27 -16.43 -15.76 -3.62
C LYS A 27 -17.28 -14.50 -3.56
N LYS A 28 -18.45 -14.52 -4.21
CA LYS A 28 -19.46 -13.46 -4.12
C LYS A 28 -19.77 -13.14 -2.66
N GLY A 29 -19.82 -11.86 -2.30
CA GLY A 29 -20.12 -11.41 -0.94
C GLY A 29 -18.88 -11.18 -0.08
N THR A 30 -17.70 -11.61 -0.53
CA THR A 30 -16.45 -11.47 0.21
C THR A 30 -15.88 -10.06 0.03
N PHE A 31 -15.43 -9.47 1.14
CA PHE A 31 -14.59 -8.26 1.14
C PHE A 31 -13.12 -8.63 1.18
N TYR A 32 -12.29 -7.78 0.57
CA TYR A 32 -10.84 -7.87 0.73
C TYR A 32 -10.24 -6.48 0.91
N ALA A 33 -9.10 -6.42 1.58
CA ALA A 33 -8.29 -5.23 1.70
C ALA A 33 -6.82 -5.56 1.41
N LEU A 34 -6.15 -4.66 0.71
CA LEU A 34 -4.72 -4.70 0.43
C LEU A 34 -4.12 -3.40 0.93
N TRP A 35 -2.98 -3.50 1.58
CA TRP A 35 -2.20 -2.36 2.00
C TRP A 35 -0.71 -2.69 1.92
N GLY A 36 0.10 -1.71 1.55
CA GLY A 36 1.54 -1.88 1.54
C GLY A 36 2.27 -0.61 1.12
N TRP A 37 3.60 -0.73 1.04
CA TRP A 37 4.49 0.31 0.56
C TRP A 37 4.93 0.06 -0.88
N ASN A 38 5.01 1.10 -1.71
CA ASN A 38 5.52 1.00 -3.07
C ASN A 38 7.00 1.38 -3.19
N ARG A 39 7.60 0.95 -4.30
CA ARG A 39 8.87 1.40 -4.85
C ARG A 39 8.61 1.86 -6.27
N ASP A 40 9.18 3.00 -6.63
CA ASP A 40 8.90 3.64 -7.92
C ASP A 40 10.13 3.67 -8.82
N ALA A 41 9.89 3.59 -10.12
CA ALA A 41 10.89 3.78 -11.15
C ALA A 41 10.27 4.66 -12.24
N TYR A 42 11.02 5.68 -12.69
CA TYR A 42 10.53 6.68 -13.60
C TYR A 42 11.33 6.67 -14.90
N THR A 43 10.64 6.82 -16.02
CA THR A 43 11.26 7.20 -17.29
C THR A 43 11.44 8.71 -17.35
N ASN A 44 12.26 9.19 -18.29
CA ASN A 44 12.37 10.62 -18.56
C ASN A 44 11.02 11.19 -18.99
N SER A 45 10.59 12.26 -18.34
CA SER A 45 9.27 12.87 -18.56
C SER A 45 9.39 14.21 -19.29
N ASN A 46 8.35 14.57 -20.04
CA ASN A 46 8.15 15.94 -20.53
C ASN A 46 7.02 16.56 -19.72
N ILE A 47 7.30 17.62 -18.97
CA ILE A 47 6.34 18.26 -18.07
C ILE A 47 5.96 19.62 -18.63
N HIS A 48 4.69 19.77 -19.04
CA HIS A 48 4.16 21.01 -19.59
C HIS A 48 3.54 21.88 -18.50
N PHE A 49 4.00 23.11 -18.39
CA PHE A 49 3.50 24.12 -17.47
C PHE A 49 2.81 25.21 -18.27
N LYS A 50 1.54 25.47 -17.93
CA LYS A 50 0.75 26.52 -18.53
C LYS A 50 0.05 27.37 -17.47
N GLY A 51 0.09 28.67 -17.65
CA GLY A 51 -0.63 29.68 -16.87
C GLY A 51 -0.94 30.89 -17.74
N ASN A 52 -1.37 32.00 -17.14
CA ASN A 52 -1.73 33.20 -17.89
C ASN A 52 -0.51 33.84 -18.59
N ASP A 53 0.66 33.82 -17.93
CA ASP A 53 1.88 34.50 -18.40
C ASP A 53 3.04 33.53 -18.70
N TYR A 54 2.78 32.21 -18.76
CA TYR A 54 3.80 31.22 -19.10
C TYR A 54 3.20 30.02 -19.82
N ASP A 55 3.95 29.51 -20.80
CA ASP A 55 3.68 28.27 -21.51
C ASP A 55 5.02 27.65 -21.91
N PHE A 56 5.50 26.68 -21.14
CA PHE A 56 6.80 26.04 -21.38
C PHE A 56 6.78 24.56 -20.99
N THR A 57 7.71 23.79 -21.55
CA THR A 57 7.86 22.36 -21.27
C THR A 57 9.25 22.06 -20.76
N LEU A 58 9.35 21.45 -19.57
CA LEU A 58 10.58 20.81 -19.11
C LEU A 58 10.74 19.50 -19.86
N ARG A 59 11.76 19.40 -20.73
CA ARG A 59 11.99 18.20 -21.54
C ARG A 59 12.99 17.27 -20.88
N ARG A 60 12.70 15.96 -20.94
CA ARG A 60 13.54 14.89 -20.38
C ARG A 60 13.88 15.11 -18.90
N ALA A 61 12.90 15.59 -18.13
CA ALA A 61 13.01 15.68 -16.68
C ALA A 61 13.24 14.28 -16.11
N LYS A 62 14.28 14.15 -15.28
CA LYS A 62 14.57 12.94 -14.52
C LYS A 62 13.89 13.03 -13.17
N ALA A 63 13.50 11.88 -12.63
CA ALA A 63 12.97 11.78 -11.28
C ALA A 63 13.42 10.50 -10.62
N SER A 64 13.53 10.58 -9.30
CA SER A 64 13.98 9.50 -8.44
C SER A 64 12.92 9.10 -7.44
N ASP A 65 12.94 7.81 -7.06
CA ASP A 65 12.16 7.31 -5.94
C ASP A 65 12.53 8.04 -4.64
N LYS A 66 11.54 8.35 -3.80
CA LYS A 66 11.74 8.99 -2.49
C LYS A 66 11.34 8.05 -1.36
N GLN A 67 11.96 6.87 -1.36
CA GLN A 67 11.71 5.90 -0.31
C GLN A 67 12.37 6.33 1.01
N ASN A 68 11.66 6.11 2.12
CA ASN A 68 12.21 6.36 3.45
C ASN A 68 13.25 5.29 3.81
N LYS A 69 14.22 5.65 4.67
CA LYS A 69 15.11 4.64 5.26
C LYS A 69 14.28 3.63 6.06
N ILE A 70 14.45 2.35 5.74
CA ILE A 70 13.80 1.24 6.43
C ILE A 70 14.16 1.32 7.92
N SER A 71 13.12 1.42 8.75
CA SER A 71 13.25 1.48 10.20
C SER A 71 11.89 1.21 10.83
N TYR A 72 11.89 0.73 12.08
CA TYR A 72 10.66 0.63 12.87
C TYR A 72 9.91 1.96 12.92
N TYR A 73 10.62 3.07 13.10
CA TYR A 73 10.05 4.41 13.20
C TYR A 73 9.28 4.85 11.95
N ASN A 74 9.79 4.56 10.75
CA ASN A 74 9.15 4.98 9.51
C ASN A 74 8.13 3.98 8.97
N TYR A 75 8.24 2.69 9.29
CA TYR A 75 7.43 1.64 8.66
C TYR A 75 6.47 0.93 9.64
N LEU A 76 6.86 0.67 10.88
CA LEU A 76 6.09 -0.21 11.77
C LEU A 76 5.34 0.53 12.87
N ARG A 77 5.58 1.84 13.02
CA ARG A 77 4.80 2.70 13.91
C ARG A 77 3.43 3.01 13.30
N LEU A 78 2.36 2.64 14.01
CA LEU A 78 0.96 2.80 13.58
C LEU A 78 0.60 4.22 13.15
N ASP A 79 1.12 5.25 13.84
CA ASP A 79 0.89 6.66 13.53
C ASP A 79 1.65 7.17 12.29
N ARG A 80 2.50 6.33 11.70
CA ARG A 80 3.44 6.69 10.62
C ARG A 80 3.43 5.73 9.44
N ILE A 81 2.57 4.71 9.44
CA ILE A 81 2.55 3.68 8.40
C ILE A 81 2.32 4.24 6.99
N THR A 82 1.72 5.44 6.88
CA THR A 82 1.46 6.16 5.63
C THR A 82 2.56 7.14 5.20
N ILE A 83 3.63 7.29 6.00
CA ILE A 83 4.74 8.21 5.71
C ILE A 83 5.62 7.74 4.54
N PRO A 84 6.01 6.45 4.45
CA PRO A 84 6.54 5.89 3.20
C PRO A 84 5.44 5.91 2.15
N GLN A 85 5.83 5.85 0.88
CA GLN A 85 4.84 5.80 -0.20
C GLN A 85 3.99 4.55 -0.01
N THR A 86 2.67 4.70 0.00
CA THR A 86 1.72 3.64 0.37
C THR A 86 0.63 3.47 -0.67
N ASN A 87 0.15 2.24 -0.79
CA ASN A 87 -1.05 1.90 -1.54
C ASN A 87 -2.06 1.30 -0.59
N PHE A 88 -3.32 1.67 -0.76
CA PHE A 88 -4.43 1.04 -0.08
C PHE A 88 -5.51 0.71 -1.09
N ARG A 89 -6.08 -0.50 -1.00
CA ARG A 89 -7.19 -0.93 -1.84
C ARG A 89 -8.17 -1.72 -1.00
N VAL A 90 -9.46 -1.44 -1.19
CA VAL A 90 -10.55 -2.25 -0.67
C VAL A 90 -11.42 -2.69 -1.84
N GLY A 91 -11.94 -3.91 -1.77
CA GLY A 91 -12.84 -4.41 -2.80
C GLY A 91 -13.86 -5.39 -2.26
N TYR A 92 -14.86 -5.64 -3.11
CA TYR A 92 -16.01 -6.48 -2.83
C TYR A 92 -16.34 -7.33 -4.05
N PHE A 93 -16.46 -8.64 -3.86
CA PHE A 93 -16.84 -9.58 -4.92
C PHE A 93 -18.34 -9.53 -5.19
N ILE A 94 -18.74 -8.88 -6.28
CA ILE A 94 -20.14 -8.81 -6.73
C ILE A 94 -20.64 -10.13 -7.36
N LYS A 95 -19.71 -10.96 -7.84
CA LYS A 95 -19.90 -12.34 -8.31
C LYS A 95 -18.64 -13.14 -7.99
N ASP A 96 -18.73 -14.47 -8.06
CA ASP A 96 -17.55 -15.33 -7.98
C ASP A 96 -16.52 -14.90 -9.03
N ASN A 97 -15.28 -14.66 -8.59
CA ASN A 97 -14.15 -14.18 -9.39
C ASN A 97 -14.34 -12.79 -10.06
N LEU A 98 -15.30 -11.97 -9.62
CA LEU A 98 -15.48 -10.60 -10.10
C LEU A 98 -15.69 -9.63 -8.93
N ALA A 99 -14.73 -8.72 -8.74
CA ALA A 99 -14.80 -7.70 -7.71
C ALA A 99 -14.86 -6.28 -8.30
N ILE A 100 -15.53 -5.40 -7.57
CA ILE A 100 -15.36 -3.95 -7.69
C ILE A 100 -14.42 -3.52 -6.57
N SER A 101 -13.48 -2.64 -6.89
CA SER A 101 -12.50 -2.15 -5.93
C SER A 101 -12.22 -0.68 -6.10
N VAL A 102 -11.94 -0.01 -4.99
CA VAL A 102 -11.46 1.37 -4.95
C VAL A 102 -10.13 1.38 -4.20
N GLY A 103 -9.21 2.21 -4.66
CA GLY A 103 -7.88 2.31 -4.07
C GLY A 103 -7.33 3.72 -4.14
N VAL A 104 -6.37 3.98 -3.27
CA VAL A 104 -5.61 5.23 -3.21
C VAL A 104 -4.12 4.88 -3.18
N ASP A 105 -3.38 5.56 -4.03
CA ASP A 105 -1.94 5.44 -4.15
C ASP A 105 -1.31 6.78 -3.74
N HIS A 106 -0.46 6.76 -2.72
CA HIS A 106 0.24 7.94 -2.21
C HIS A 106 1.71 7.92 -2.67
N MET A 107 1.91 8.15 -3.97
CA MET A 107 3.20 8.16 -4.65
C MET A 107 3.80 9.58 -4.71
N LYS A 108 5.13 9.69 -4.85
CA LYS A 108 5.84 10.98 -4.92
C LYS A 108 6.75 11.00 -6.14
N TYR A 109 6.49 11.95 -7.03
CA TYR A 109 7.41 12.28 -8.12
C TYR A 109 8.40 13.35 -7.65
N VAL A 110 9.68 13.00 -7.56
CA VAL A 110 10.72 13.94 -7.14
C VAL A 110 11.65 14.18 -8.31
N MET A 111 11.48 15.34 -8.95
CA MET A 111 12.35 15.78 -10.03
C MET A 111 13.78 15.97 -9.49
N ASP A 112 14.75 15.39 -10.17
CA ASP A 112 16.16 15.59 -9.85
C ASP A 112 16.56 17.03 -10.24
N GLN A 113 17.14 17.76 -9.29
CA GLN A 113 17.70 19.08 -9.50
C GLN A 113 19.22 18.95 -9.68
N ASN A 114 19.73 19.45 -10.80
CA ASN A 114 21.17 19.63 -11.02
C ASN A 114 21.56 21.06 -10.69
#